data_AF-A0AA96GF63-F1
#
_entry.id   AF-A0AA96GF63-F1
#
_cell.length_a   1.000
_cell.length_b   1.000
_cell.length_c   1.000
_cell.angle_alpha   90.00
_cell.angle_beta   90.00
_cell.angle_gamma   90.00
#
_symmetry.space_group_name_H-M   'P 1'
#
loop_
_entity.id
_entity.type
_entity.pdbx_description
1 polymer ?
#
loop_
_entity_poly.entity_id
_entity_poly.type
_entity_poly.pdbx_seq_one_letter_code
_entity_poly.pdbx_strand_id
1 'polypeptide(L)'
;MRALAYVLIGVLGGMGAMSLSQKGGPIPTTMLAPVSYAMTSAEPASELAEEKPWTGADLLEMAQLYDQKADELQSEAVRLEQRAISLAEKPHMDPKGFTRTGWMLIASSRWKSAKELREMAAMHRSEGKRLLVLEKNGEVPTEDLDKEGNASQKHGT
;
A
#
# COMPACT_ATOMS: atom_id res chain seq x y z
N MET A 1 -4.61 -15.63 33.52
CA MET A 1 -4.74 -16.15 32.16
C MET A 1 -5.73 -15.26 31.41
N ARG A 2 -5.28 -14.50 30.41
CA ARG A 2 -6.12 -13.59 29.61
C ARG A 2 -6.20 -14.14 28.19
N ALA A 3 -7.40 -14.51 27.77
CA ALA A 3 -7.69 -15.02 26.44
C ALA A 3 -7.79 -13.85 25.46
N LEU A 4 -6.96 -13.87 24.41
CA LEU A 4 -7.06 -12.94 23.28
C LEU A 4 -7.89 -13.61 22.19
N ALA A 5 -9.06 -13.03 21.92
CA ALA A 5 -9.96 -13.44 20.85
C ALA A 5 -9.42 -12.93 19.50
N TYR A 6 -9.19 -13.86 18.58
CA TYR A 6 -8.84 -13.57 17.19
C TYR A 6 -10.09 -13.12 16.43
N VAL A 7 -10.07 -11.90 15.89
CA VAL A 7 -11.04 -11.45 14.88
C VAL A 7 -10.48 -11.78 13.50
N LEU A 8 -11.14 -12.71 12.83
CA LEU A 8 -10.79 -13.30 11.55
C LEU A 8 -11.49 -12.48 10.46
N ILE A 9 -10.79 -11.51 9.86
CA ILE A 9 -11.32 -10.75 8.71
C ILE A 9 -11.03 -11.56 7.45
N GLY A 10 -12.06 -12.25 6.96
CA GLY A 10 -12.03 -12.99 5.71
C GLY A 10 -12.01 -12.03 4.51
N VAL A 11 -10.96 -12.10 3.70
CA VAL A 11 -10.94 -11.54 2.35
C VAL A 11 -11.55 -12.59 1.42
N LEU A 12 -12.85 -12.46 1.15
CA LEU A 12 -13.58 -13.28 0.19
C LEU A 12 -13.32 -12.74 -1.22
N GLY A 13 -12.26 -13.23 -1.85
CA GLY A 13 -12.07 -13.13 -3.30
C GLY A 13 -12.92 -14.19 -4.02
N GLY A 14 -13.72 -13.76 -4.98
CA GLY A 14 -14.55 -14.65 -5.79
C GLY A 14 -15.00 -14.00 -7.10
N MET A 15 -14.07 -13.88 -8.06
CA MET A 15 -14.42 -13.77 -9.48
C MET A 15 -14.85 -15.14 -10.00
N GLY A 16 -15.94 -15.18 -10.76
CA GLY A 16 -16.15 -16.21 -11.78
C GLY A 16 -17.50 -16.91 -11.76
N ALA A 17 -18.41 -16.44 -12.61
CA ALA A 17 -19.33 -17.31 -13.33
C ALA A 17 -19.77 -16.61 -14.63
N MET A 18 -18.96 -16.73 -15.69
CA MET A 18 -19.51 -16.69 -17.04
C MET A 18 -20.06 -18.09 -17.33
N SER A 19 -21.38 -18.19 -17.49
CA SER A 19 -22.02 -19.36 -18.08
C SER A 19 -22.79 -18.95 -19.33
N LEU A 20 -22.32 -19.51 -20.44
CA LEU A 20 -22.78 -19.38 -21.80
C LEU A 20 -23.89 -20.40 -22.06
N SER A 21 -25.13 -19.96 -22.30
CA SER A 21 -26.03 -20.63 -23.26
C SER A 21 -27.39 -19.95 -23.44
N GLN A 22 -27.59 -19.50 -24.67
CA GLN A 22 -28.77 -19.69 -25.52
C GLN A 22 -30.13 -19.07 -25.15
N LYS A 23 -30.57 -18.19 -26.08
CA LYS A 23 -31.80 -18.30 -26.89
C LYS A 23 -32.93 -17.28 -26.60
N GLY A 24 -32.98 -16.25 -27.45
CA GLY A 24 -34.22 -15.75 -28.06
C GLY A 24 -34.97 -14.59 -27.36
N GLY A 25 -35.25 -13.53 -28.13
CA GLY A 25 -36.38 -12.62 -27.86
C GLY A 25 -36.00 -11.14 -27.67
N PRO A 26 -36.84 -10.20 -28.14
CA PRO A 26 -36.44 -8.84 -28.48
C PRO A 26 -36.38 -7.89 -27.28
N ILE A 27 -35.55 -6.86 -27.46
CA ILE A 27 -35.31 -5.70 -26.60
C ILE A 27 -36.64 -5.00 -26.24
N PRO A 28 -36.87 -4.69 -24.95
CA PRO A 28 -37.65 -3.52 -24.59
C PRO A 28 -36.77 -2.50 -23.87
N THR A 29 -36.62 -1.35 -24.54
CA THR A 29 -36.22 -0.06 -24.00
C THR A 29 -37.07 0.28 -22.77
N THR A 30 -36.47 0.28 -21.58
CA THR A 30 -37.07 0.86 -20.38
C THR A 30 -36.15 1.93 -19.80
N MET A 31 -36.45 3.17 -20.22
CA MET A 31 -36.48 4.39 -19.41
C MET A 31 -35.35 4.56 -18.38
N LEU A 32 -34.33 5.32 -18.78
CA LEU A 32 -33.44 6.04 -17.86
C LEU A 32 -34.27 6.98 -16.98
N ALA A 33 -34.44 6.64 -15.70
CA ALA A 33 -34.84 7.61 -14.69
C ALA A 33 -33.60 8.41 -14.27
N PRO A 34 -33.59 9.75 -14.38
CA PRO A 34 -32.56 10.55 -13.74
C PRO A 34 -32.82 10.53 -12.23
N VAL A 35 -31.99 9.81 -11.49
CA VAL A 35 -31.92 9.99 -10.03
C VAL A 35 -31.24 11.33 -9.79
N SER A 36 -32.04 12.35 -9.51
CA SER A 36 -31.61 13.64 -9.00
C SER A 36 -30.82 13.45 -7.70
N TYR A 37 -29.49 13.48 -7.79
CA TYR A 37 -28.63 13.64 -6.63
C TYR A 37 -28.48 15.14 -6.32
N ALA A 38 -29.48 15.69 -5.64
CA ALA A 38 -29.27 16.88 -4.83
C ALA A 38 -28.55 16.45 -3.54
N MET A 39 -27.23 16.21 -3.61
CA MET A 39 -26.41 16.16 -2.41
C MET A 39 -26.06 17.59 -2.02
N THR A 40 -26.87 18.05 -1.06
CA THR A 40 -26.61 19.11 -0.11
C THR A 40 -25.11 19.36 0.11
N SER A 41 -24.74 20.62 -0.10
CA SER A 41 -23.57 21.26 0.45
C SER A 41 -23.53 21.05 1.96
N ALA A 42 -22.71 20.10 2.41
CA ALA A 42 -22.34 19.93 3.81
C ALA A 42 -20.82 19.71 3.88
N GLU A 43 -20.07 20.67 3.38
CA GLU A 43 -18.86 21.11 4.08
C GLU A 43 -19.36 22.06 5.19
N PRO A 44 -18.82 22.01 6.42
CA PRO A 44 -17.39 22.27 6.58
C PRO A 44 -16.70 21.46 7.67
N ALA A 45 -15.37 21.51 7.65
CA ALA A 45 -14.45 21.08 8.71
C ALA A 45 -13.93 19.64 8.62
N SER A 46 -13.11 19.36 7.61
CA SER A 46 -11.76 18.95 8.03
C SER A 46 -11.06 20.23 8.46
N GLU A 47 -11.12 20.52 9.77
CA GLU A 47 -10.06 21.27 10.40
C GLU A 47 -8.74 20.77 9.80
N LEU A 48 -7.91 21.70 9.37
CA LEU A 48 -6.51 21.50 9.07
C LEU A 48 -5.95 20.64 10.20
N ALA A 49 -5.95 19.32 10.03
CA ALA A 49 -5.18 18.46 10.89
C ALA A 49 -3.76 18.92 10.58
N GLU A 50 -3.23 19.79 11.44
CA GLU A 50 -1.83 20.16 11.43
C GLU A 50 -1.09 18.82 11.32
N GLU A 51 -0.59 18.52 10.11
CA GLU A 51 0.15 17.29 9.87
C GLU A 51 1.35 17.41 10.79
N LYS A 52 1.28 16.72 11.93
CA LYS A 52 2.35 16.74 12.91
C LYS A 52 3.63 16.41 12.14
N PRO A 53 4.64 17.29 12.16
CA PRO A 53 5.86 17.05 11.40
C PRO A 53 6.46 15.72 11.86
N TRP A 54 6.75 14.85 10.90
CA TRP A 54 7.32 13.54 11.15
C TRP A 54 8.63 13.70 11.92
N THR A 55 8.69 13.14 13.13
CA THR A 55 9.92 13.21 13.93
C THR A 55 10.94 12.19 13.44
N GLY A 56 12.21 12.41 13.77
CA GLY A 56 13.25 11.45 13.41
C GLY A 56 13.00 10.04 14.00
N ALA A 57 12.38 9.97 15.18
CA ALA A 57 11.96 8.73 15.81
C ALA A 57 10.83 8.01 15.05
N ASP A 58 9.82 8.75 14.58
CA ASP A 58 8.70 8.20 13.81
C ASP A 58 9.18 7.54 12.51
N LEU A 59 10.14 8.16 11.81
CA LEU A 59 10.73 7.58 10.60
C LEU A 59 11.52 6.31 10.88
N LEU A 60 12.23 6.24 12.02
CA LEU A 60 12.92 5.01 12.42
C LEU A 60 11.94 3.88 12.74
N GLU A 61 10.81 4.18 13.39
CA GLU A 61 9.75 3.21 13.62
C GLU A 61 9.16 2.70 12.31
N MET A 62 8.85 3.60 11.37
CA MET A 62 8.37 3.22 10.04
C MET A 62 9.37 2.33 9.29
N ALA A 63 10.67 2.60 9.41
CA ALA A 63 11.68 1.76 8.81
C ALA A 63 11.69 0.34 9.40
N GLN A 64 11.51 0.20 10.72
CA GLN A 64 11.40 -1.12 11.37
C GLN A 64 10.17 -1.87 10.88
N LEU A 65 9.03 -1.19 10.72
CA LEU A 65 7.81 -1.80 10.18
C LEU A 65 8.01 -2.30 8.74
N TYR A 66 8.72 -1.54 7.91
CA TYR A 66 9.05 -1.97 6.55
C TYR A 66 10.03 -3.15 6.52
N ASP A 67 11.03 -3.16 7.41
CA ASP A 67 11.95 -4.28 7.55
C ASP A 67 11.22 -5.56 7.98
N GLN A 68 10.30 -5.48 8.96
CA GLN A 68 9.46 -6.61 9.38
C GLN A 68 8.61 -7.17 8.24
N LYS A 69 7.91 -6.30 7.50
CA LYS A 69 7.11 -6.70 6.33
C LYS A 69 7.97 -7.31 5.22
N ALA A 70 9.18 -6.79 5.02
CA ALA A 70 10.11 -7.37 4.07
C ALA A 70 10.50 -8.80 4.47
N ASP A 71 10.76 -9.06 5.75
CA ASP A 71 11.10 -10.38 6.25
C ASP A 71 9.93 -11.37 6.12
N GLU A 72 8.70 -10.92 6.39
CA GLU A 72 7.48 -11.71 6.14
C GLU A 72 7.40 -12.15 4.68
N LEU A 73 7.51 -11.21 3.73
CA LEU A 73 7.46 -11.50 2.30
C LEU A 73 8.60 -12.43 1.84
N GLN A 74 9.79 -12.31 2.42
CA GLN A 74 10.89 -13.22 2.12
C GLN A 74 10.62 -14.63 2.62
N SER A 75 10.07 -14.75 3.83
CA SER A 75 9.68 -16.06 4.36
C SER A 75 8.61 -16.72 3.48
N GLU A 76 7.66 -15.95 2.95
CA GLU A 76 6.66 -16.44 1.99
C GLU A 76 7.31 -16.88 0.67
N ALA A 77 8.23 -16.09 0.14
CA ALA A 77 8.94 -16.39 -1.10
C ALA A 77 9.70 -17.72 -0.99
N VAL A 78 10.47 -17.90 0.09
CA VAL A 78 11.22 -19.13 0.36
C VAL A 78 10.28 -20.33 0.47
N ARG A 79 9.12 -20.20 1.15
CA ARG A 79 8.14 -21.29 1.26
C ARG A 79 7.55 -21.68 -0.09
N LEU A 80 7.30 -20.72 -0.97
CA LEU A 80 6.81 -20.98 -2.33
C LEU A 80 7.86 -21.66 -3.19
N GLU A 81 9.12 -21.23 -3.10
CA GLU A 81 10.24 -21.88 -3.79
C GLU A 81 10.43 -23.32 -3.33
N GLN A 82 10.43 -23.57 -2.03
CA GLN A 82 10.51 -24.93 -1.48
C GLN A 82 9.40 -25.84 -2.01
N ARG A 83 8.15 -25.31 -2.07
CA ARG A 83 7.03 -26.05 -2.66
C ARG A 83 7.29 -26.33 -4.15
N ALA A 84 7.78 -25.35 -4.91
CA ALA A 84 8.09 -25.51 -6.33
C ALA A 84 9.19 -26.56 -6.57
N ILE A 85 10.23 -26.56 -5.74
CA ILE A 85 11.31 -27.55 -5.77
C ILE A 85 10.77 -28.95 -5.45
N SER A 86 9.89 -29.08 -4.45
CA SER A 86 9.28 -30.37 -4.09
C SER A 86 8.46 -30.99 -5.23
N LEU A 87 7.91 -30.18 -6.14
CA LEU A 87 7.25 -30.65 -7.35
C LEU A 87 8.22 -31.06 -8.44
N ALA A 88 9.41 -30.43 -8.50
CA ALA A 88 10.44 -30.83 -9.45
C ALA A 88 10.95 -32.25 -9.19
N GLU A 89 10.96 -32.68 -7.92
CA GLU A 89 11.27 -34.07 -7.52
C GLU A 89 10.18 -35.07 -7.91
N LYS A 90 8.96 -34.60 -8.19
CA LYS A 90 7.78 -35.43 -8.51
C LYS A 90 7.16 -35.03 -9.86
N PRO A 91 7.81 -35.36 -11.00
CA PRO A 91 7.34 -34.92 -12.33
C PRO A 91 5.93 -35.37 -12.69
N HIS A 92 5.44 -36.47 -12.11
CA HIS A 92 4.08 -36.97 -12.35
C HIS A 92 2.99 -36.07 -11.72
N MET A 93 3.32 -35.29 -10.69
CA MET A 93 2.38 -34.37 -10.03
C MET A 93 2.23 -33.04 -10.79
N ASP A 94 3.24 -32.66 -11.58
CA ASP A 94 3.22 -31.48 -12.45
C ASP A 94 3.99 -31.76 -13.76
N PRO A 95 3.44 -32.59 -14.67
CA PRO A 95 4.14 -33.04 -15.87
C PRO A 95 4.42 -31.92 -16.88
N LYS A 96 3.71 -30.79 -16.76
CA LYS A 96 3.90 -29.62 -17.62
C LYS A 96 4.64 -28.48 -16.93
N GLY A 97 4.92 -28.59 -15.63
CA GLY A 97 5.63 -27.56 -14.88
C GLY A 97 4.80 -26.29 -14.63
N PHE A 98 3.47 -26.32 -14.80
CA PHE A 98 2.64 -25.12 -14.68
C PHE A 98 2.56 -24.63 -13.24
N THR A 99 2.35 -25.55 -12.29
CA THR A 99 2.21 -25.19 -10.88
C THR A 99 3.56 -24.79 -10.29
N ARG A 100 4.64 -25.50 -10.67
CA ARG A 100 6.02 -25.12 -10.31
C ARG A 100 6.36 -23.72 -10.80
N THR A 101 6.11 -23.44 -12.08
CA THR A 101 6.40 -22.12 -12.68
C THR A 101 5.55 -21.02 -12.04
N GLY A 102 4.27 -21.29 -11.76
CA GLY A 102 3.39 -20.35 -11.07
C GLY A 102 3.89 -19.98 -9.68
N TRP A 103 4.30 -20.95 -8.87
CA TRP A 103 4.86 -20.68 -7.54
C TRP A 103 6.18 -19.93 -7.58
N MET A 104 7.07 -20.27 -8.53
CA MET A 104 8.32 -19.52 -8.72
C MET A 104 8.08 -18.07 -9.14
N LEU A 105 7.08 -17.81 -9.98
CA LEU A 105 6.72 -16.45 -10.39
C LEU A 105 6.21 -15.63 -9.20
N ILE A 106 5.33 -16.22 -8.38
CA ILE A 106 4.83 -15.57 -7.18
C ILE A 106 5.99 -15.31 -6.21
N ALA A 107 6.87 -16.29 -5.97
CA ALA A 107 8.04 -16.11 -5.12
C ALA A 107 8.96 -14.96 -5.60
N SER A 108 9.21 -14.90 -6.91
CA SER A 108 9.99 -13.80 -7.51
C SER A 108 9.34 -12.44 -7.28
N SER A 109 8.01 -12.37 -7.38
CA SER A 109 7.27 -11.15 -7.05
C SER A 109 7.44 -10.77 -5.57
N ARG A 110 7.41 -11.73 -4.65
CA ARG A 110 7.58 -11.50 -3.20
C ARG A 110 8.99 -11.02 -2.87
N TRP A 111 10.02 -11.59 -3.51
CA TRP A 111 11.39 -11.10 -3.41
C TRP A 111 11.53 -9.66 -3.88
N LYS A 112 10.90 -9.31 -5.00
CA LYS A 112 10.91 -7.94 -5.53
C LYS A 112 10.26 -6.98 -4.54
N SER A 113 9.07 -7.28 -4.04
CA SER A 113 8.38 -6.43 -3.07
C SER A 113 9.15 -6.31 -1.76
N ALA A 114 9.77 -7.39 -1.27
CA ALA A 114 10.63 -7.33 -0.08
C ALA A 114 11.85 -6.41 -0.30
N LYS A 115 12.43 -6.41 -1.50
CA LYS A 115 13.52 -5.50 -1.86
C LYS A 115 13.07 -4.04 -1.85
N GLU A 116 11.93 -3.73 -2.47
CA GLU A 116 11.34 -2.39 -2.48
C GLU A 116 11.07 -1.88 -1.06
N LEU A 117 10.53 -2.74 -0.18
CA LEU A 117 10.32 -2.40 1.23
C LEU A 117 11.62 -2.09 1.96
N ARG A 118 12.69 -2.85 1.72
CA ARG A 118 14.00 -2.59 2.32
C ARG A 118 14.65 -1.32 1.81
N GLU A 119 14.43 -0.98 0.53
CA GLU A 119 14.86 0.30 -0.03
C GLU A 119 14.13 1.46 0.65
N MET A 120 12.80 1.34 0.84
CA MET A 120 12.05 2.33 1.62
C MET A 120 12.52 2.39 3.07
N ALA A 121 12.73 1.27 3.74
CA ALA A 121 13.25 1.22 5.11
C ALA A 121 14.62 1.90 5.21
N ALA A 122 15.50 1.71 4.22
CA ALA A 122 16.80 2.35 4.17
C ALA A 122 16.66 3.88 4.07
N MET A 123 15.76 4.40 3.22
CA MET A 123 15.50 5.83 3.11
C MET A 123 14.97 6.42 4.43
N HIS A 124 14.01 5.74 5.06
CA HIS A 124 13.46 6.17 6.35
C HIS A 124 14.51 6.10 7.47
N ARG A 125 15.42 5.11 7.45
CA ARG A 125 16.56 5.03 8.38
C ARG A 125 17.55 6.17 8.19
N SER A 126 17.88 6.54 6.95
CA SER A 126 18.78 7.66 6.70
C SER A 126 18.15 8.98 7.11
N GLU A 127 16.88 9.19 6.78
CA GLU A 127 16.19 10.44 7.07
C GLU A 127 15.89 10.60 8.56
N GLY A 128 15.42 9.53 9.23
CA GLY A 128 15.21 9.54 10.68
C GLY A 128 16.50 9.84 11.45
N LYS A 129 17.64 9.27 11.03
CA LYS A 129 18.95 9.60 11.62
C LYS A 129 19.35 11.05 11.37
N ARG A 130 19.08 11.59 10.18
CA ARG A 130 19.36 12.99 9.83
C ARG A 130 18.59 13.93 10.74
N LEU A 131 17.28 13.70 10.90
CA LEU A 131 16.41 14.52 11.74
C LEU A 131 16.80 14.42 13.23
N LEU A 132 17.12 13.23 13.74
CA LEU A 132 17.58 13.09 15.13
C LEU A 132 18.87 13.86 15.42
N VAL A 133 19.78 13.99 14.44
CA VAL A 133 21.00 14.80 14.58
C VAL A 133 20.65 16.29 14.62
N LEU A 134 19.73 16.75 13.76
CA LEU A 134 19.27 18.14 13.75
C LEU A 134 18.54 18.52 15.04
N GLU A 135 17.64 17.65 15.51
CA GLU A 135 16.94 17.80 16.79
C GLU A 135 17.93 17.91 17.96
N LYS A 136 18.98 17.08 17.97
CA LYS A 136 20.01 17.10 19.02
C LYS A 136 20.87 18.37 18.98
N ASN A 137 21.09 18.94 17.80
CA ASN A 137 21.92 20.13 17.61
C ASN A 137 21.15 21.45 17.83
N GLY A 138 19.84 21.39 18.07
CA GLY A 138 19.00 22.58 18.30
C GLY A 138 18.70 23.38 17.04
N GLU A 139 19.10 22.89 15.86
CA GLU A 139 18.65 23.40 14.57
C GLU A 139 17.29 22.77 14.27
N VAL A 140 16.23 23.38 14.81
CA VAL A 140 14.88 23.13 14.30
C VAL A 140 14.85 23.78 12.91
N PRO A 141 14.71 23.03 11.81
CA PRO A 141 14.39 23.63 10.54
C PRO A 141 12.93 24.08 10.67
N THR A 142 12.71 25.32 11.09
CA THR A 142 11.47 26.00 10.75
C THR A 142 11.52 26.11 9.23
N GLU A 143 10.69 25.33 8.56
CA GLU A 143 10.37 25.62 7.17
C GLU A 143 9.77 27.03 7.14
N ASP A 144 10.60 28.03 6.84
CA ASP A 144 10.18 29.39 6.57
C ASP A 144 9.40 29.39 5.24
N LEU A 145 8.16 28.90 5.28
CA LEU A 145 7.19 28.98 4.18
C LEU A 145 6.44 30.33 4.15
N ASP A 146 6.94 31.36 4.83
CA ASP A 146 6.33 32.68 4.89
C ASP A 146 7.21 33.76 4.23
N LYS A 147 7.58 33.60 2.95
CA LYS A 147 8.07 34.72 2.12
C LYS A 147 7.59 34.67 0.67
N GLU A 148 6.33 34.35 0.42
CA GLU A 148 5.63 34.79 -0.79
C GLU A 148 4.33 35.49 -0.43
N GLY A 149 4.46 36.64 0.24
CA GLY A 149 3.33 37.49 0.55
C GLY A 149 3.78 38.91 0.85
N ASN A 150 3.51 39.81 -0.10
CA ASN A 150 3.43 41.26 0.11
C ASN A 150 4.74 42.08 0.02
N ALA A 151 5.16 42.39 -1.20
CA ALA A 151 5.89 43.61 -1.49
C ALA A 151 5.28 44.35 -2.68
N SER A 152 4.45 45.34 -2.32
CA SER A 152 4.27 46.61 -3.04
C SER A 152 3.40 46.66 -4.29
N GLN A 153 2.10 46.77 -3.99
CA GLN A 153 1.22 47.73 -4.63
C GLN A 153 1.78 49.17 -4.54
N LYS A 154 1.61 49.94 -5.63
CA LYS A 154 1.59 51.41 -5.73
C LYS A 154 2.94 52.16 -5.84
N HIS A 155 3.29 52.52 -7.07
CA HIS A 155 3.74 53.89 -7.36
C HIS A 155 2.87 54.48 -8.47
N GLY A 156 2.00 55.40 -8.07
CA GLY A 156 1.41 56.40 -8.94
C GLY A 156 1.92 57.76 -8.49
N THR A 157 2.49 58.50 -9.42
CA THR A 157 2.45 59.96 -9.55
C THR A 157 2.59 60.26 -11.03
#